data_AF-A0AAV0X516-F1
#
_entry.id   AF-A0AAV0X516-F1
#
_cell.length_a   1.000
_cell.length_b   1.000
_cell.length_c   1.000
_cell.angle_alpha   90.00
_cell.angle_beta   90.00
_cell.angle_gamma   90.00
#
_symmetry.space_group_name_H-M   'P 1'
#
loop_
_entity.id
_entity.type
_entity.pdbx_description
1 polymer ?
#
loop_
_entity_poly.entity_id
_entity_poly.type
_entity_poly.pdbx_seq_one_letter_code
_entity_poly.pdbx_strand_id
1 'polypeptide(L)'
;MKYRSCVTALTPENTIQLVKAACALHNWIRKNGKNPNSISVDIEDTETGRLLNGSWRNDTSITGLQHFGTMLQRNSNTEAKDKRNSLADYFVGEGAVNWQNRMI
;
A
#
# COMPACT_ATOMS: atom_id res chain seq x y z
N MET A 1 13.97 -30.74 3.52
CA MET A 1 12.97 -29.99 2.74
C MET A 1 13.65 -28.73 2.18
N LYS A 2 14.06 -28.75 0.91
CA LYS A 2 14.78 -27.61 0.29
C LYS A 2 13.75 -26.63 -0.26
N TYR A 3 13.69 -25.43 0.30
CA TYR A 3 12.96 -24.32 -0.33
C TYR A 3 13.62 -24.02 -1.67
N ARG A 4 12.94 -24.36 -2.77
CA ARG A 4 13.30 -23.87 -4.09
C ARG A 4 12.90 -22.39 -4.14
N SER A 5 13.83 -21.51 -3.75
CA SER A 5 13.78 -20.12 -4.14
C SER A 5 13.98 -20.07 -5.66
N CYS A 6 12.88 -20.13 -6.41
CA CYS A 6 12.90 -19.84 -7.84
C CYS A 6 12.97 -18.33 -8.00
N VAL A 7 14.16 -17.77 -7.82
CA VAL A 7 14.47 -16.45 -8.38
C VAL A 7 14.63 -16.69 -9.86
N THR A 8 13.58 -16.45 -10.64
CA THR A 8 13.71 -16.38 -12.10
C THR A 8 14.65 -15.23 -12.40
N ALA A 9 15.88 -15.53 -12.81
CA ALA A 9 16.81 -14.54 -13.32
C ALA A 9 16.19 -13.91 -14.59
N LEU A 10 15.52 -12.78 -14.42
CA LEU A 10 14.98 -12.00 -15.53
C LEU A 10 16.16 -11.40 -16.28
N THR A 11 16.29 -11.73 -17.57
CA THR A 11 17.25 -11.02 -18.43
C THR A 11 16.82 -9.54 -18.55
N PRO A 12 17.74 -8.62 -18.87
CA PRO A 12 17.41 -7.22 -19.08
C PRO A 12 16.27 -7.03 -20.10
N GLU A 13 16.26 -7.83 -21.18
CA GLU A 13 15.25 -7.78 -22.23
C GLU A 13 13.85 -8.15 -21.70
N ASN A 14 13.76 -9.22 -20.90
CA ASN A 14 12.51 -9.65 -20.29
C ASN A 14 12.01 -8.61 -19.28
N THR A 15 12.93 -7.97 -18.56
CA THR A 15 12.60 -6.87 -17.63
C THR A 15 12.03 -5.68 -18.38
N ILE A 16 12.63 -5.28 -19.50
CA ILE A 16 12.13 -4.18 -20.33
C ILE A 16 10.74 -4.50 -20.87
N GLN A 17 10.50 -5.72 -21.33
CA GLN A 17 9.17 -6.14 -21.81
C GLN A 17 8.13 -6.12 -20.69
N LEU A 18 8.49 -6.62 -19.50
CA LEU A 18 7.62 -6.60 -18.32
C LEU A 18 7.24 -5.17 -17.92
N VAL A 19 8.22 -4.27 -17.87
CA VAL A 19 7.99 -2.84 -17.55
C VAL A 19 7.08 -2.21 -18.60
N LYS A 20 7.34 -2.43 -19.90
CA LYS A 20 6.49 -1.91 -20.97
C LYS A 20 5.06 -2.44 -20.88
N ALA A 21 4.89 -3.74 -20.62
CA ALA A 21 3.58 -4.36 -20.45
C ALA A 21 2.84 -3.78 -19.23
N ALA A 22 3.53 -3.60 -18.09
CA ALA A 22 2.97 -2.99 -16.90
C ALA A 22 2.56 -1.53 -17.14
N CYS A 23 3.39 -0.73 -17.82
CA CYS A 23 3.06 0.65 -18.18
C CYS A 23 1.87 0.71 -19.14
N ALA A 24 1.83 -0.14 -20.17
CA ALA A 24 0.72 -0.20 -21.11
C ALA A 24 -0.59 -0.59 -20.40
N LEU A 25 -0.55 -1.58 -19.50
CA LEU A 25 -1.68 -2.01 -18.70
C LEU A 25 -2.16 -0.89 -17.76
N HIS A 26 -1.26 -0.25 -17.03
CA HIS A 26 -1.59 0.88 -16.15
C HIS A 26 -2.25 2.02 -16.93
N ASN A 27 -1.71 2.38 -18.10
CA ASN A 27 -2.28 3.41 -18.95
C ASN A 27 -3.67 3.02 -19.48
N TRP A 28 -3.86 1.76 -19.86
CA TRP A 28 -5.15 1.24 -20.27
C TRP A 28 -6.17 1.25 -19.12
N ILE A 29 -5.78 0.81 -17.92
CA ILE A 29 -6.63 0.87 -16.72
C ILE A 29 -6.96 2.31 -16.37
N ARG A 30 -6.02 3.25 -16.47
CA ARG A 30 -6.31 4.66 -16.19
C ARG A 30 -7.27 5.29 -17.21
N LYS A 31 -7.21 4.86 -18.47
CA LYS A 31 -8.10 5.35 -19.53
C LYS A 31 -9.50 4.73 -19.47
N ASN A 32 -9.61 3.46 -19.08
CA ASN A 32 -10.86 2.68 -19.13
C ASN A 32 -11.47 2.38 -17.74
N GLY A 33 -10.69 2.61 -16.67
CA GLY A 33 -11.08 2.41 -15.29
C GLY A 33 -12.17 3.39 -14.91
N LYS A 34 -13.28 2.84 -14.40
CA LYS A 34 -14.46 3.61 -14.03
C LYS A 34 -14.11 4.60 -12.93
N ASN A 35 -14.58 5.83 -13.16
CA ASN A 35 -14.71 6.96 -12.25
C ASN A 35 -13.39 7.69 -11.90
N PRO A 36 -12.98 8.72 -12.67
CA PRO A 36 -11.85 9.59 -12.30
C PRO A 36 -12.05 10.34 -10.97
N ASN A 37 -13.26 10.28 -10.39
CA ASN A 37 -13.62 10.90 -9.12
C ASN A 37 -13.75 9.90 -7.96
N SER A 38 -13.46 8.61 -8.15
CA SER A 38 -13.44 7.67 -7.02
C SER A 38 -12.11 7.75 -6.29
N ILE A 39 -12.07 8.52 -5.21
CA ILE A 39 -10.97 8.48 -4.25
C ILE A 39 -11.00 7.10 -3.59
N SER A 40 -10.20 6.14 -4.04
CA SER A 40 -10.31 4.75 -3.55
C SER A 40 -9.88 4.56 -2.09
N VAL A 41 -9.12 5.50 -1.53
CA VAL A 41 -8.55 5.48 -0.18
C VAL A 41 -8.79 6.83 0.49
N ASP A 42 -8.66 6.92 1.81
CA ASP A 42 -8.74 8.24 2.45
C ASP A 42 -7.50 9.08 2.06
N ILE A 43 -7.69 10.37 1.74
CA ILE A 43 -6.62 11.30 1.35
C ILE A 43 -6.60 12.47 2.33
N GLU A 44 -5.45 12.80 2.88
CA GLU A 44 -5.28 14.03 3.66
C GLU A 44 -5.06 15.21 2.73
N ASP A 45 -5.87 16.25 2.88
CA ASP A 45 -5.58 17.57 2.35
C ASP A 45 -4.48 18.21 3.20
N THR A 46 -3.26 18.25 2.66
CA THR A 46 -2.07 18.77 3.35
C THR A 46 -2.13 20.27 3.63
N GLU A 47 -2.99 21.03 2.94
CA GLU A 47 -3.15 22.47 3.18
C GLU A 47 -4.14 22.73 4.33
N THR A 48 -5.22 21.97 4.40
CA THR A 48 -6.29 22.18 5.40
C THR A 48 -6.20 21.22 6.60
N GLY A 49 -5.37 20.17 6.51
CA GLY A 49 -5.27 19.09 7.50
C GLY A 49 -6.52 18.21 7.57
N ARG A 50 -7.42 18.30 6.58
CA ARG A 50 -8.69 17.58 6.59
C ARG A 50 -8.56 16.23 5.88
N LEU A 51 -9.19 15.21 6.45
CA LEU A 51 -9.29 13.91 5.83
C LEU A 51 -10.45 13.90 4.81
N LEU A 52 -10.12 13.67 3.54
CA LEU A 52 -11.07 13.39 2.47
C LEU A 52 -11.36 11.89 2.44
N ASN A 53 -12.60 11.53 2.75
CA ASN A 53 -13.04 10.15 2.80
C ASN A 53 -12.96 9.47 1.44
N GLY A 54 -12.38 8.27 1.40
CA GLY A 54 -12.40 7.42 0.22
C GLY A 54 -13.77 6.84 -0.08
N SER A 55 -14.07 6.67 -1.36
CA SER A 55 -15.28 6.06 -1.91
C SER A 55 -15.50 4.63 -1.45
N TRP A 56 -14.44 3.91 -1.03
CA TRP A 56 -14.54 2.55 -0.47
C TRP A 56 -15.46 2.46 0.75
N ARG A 57 -15.67 3.58 1.47
CA ARG A 57 -16.59 3.65 2.63
C ARG A 57 -18.06 3.56 2.22
N ASN A 58 -18.37 3.89 0.97
CA ASN A 58 -19.72 3.85 0.42
C ASN A 58 -19.99 2.58 -0.41
N ASP A 59 -19.01 1.69 -0.56
CA ASP A 59 -19.19 0.43 -1.27
C ASP A 59 -20.03 -0.53 -0.42
N THR A 60 -21.29 -0.74 -0.84
CA THR A 60 -22.26 -1.64 -0.19
C THR A 60 -21.94 -3.13 -0.33
N SER A 61 -20.84 -3.49 -1.02
CA SER A 61 -20.44 -4.88 -1.24
C SER A 61 -18.92 -4.97 -1.19
N ILE A 62 -18.39 -6.05 -0.61
CA ILE A 62 -16.94 -6.33 -0.57
C ILE A 62 -16.49 -6.65 -2.01
N THR A 63 -16.15 -5.61 -2.76
CA THR A 63 -15.64 -5.71 -4.14
C THR A 63 -14.11 -5.71 -4.17
N GLY A 64 -13.45 -5.29 -3.09
CA GLY A 64 -11.99 -5.08 -3.06
C GLY A 64 -11.16 -6.17 -2.38
N LEU A 65 -11.62 -6.75 -1.27
CA LEU A 65 -10.83 -7.70 -0.48
C LEU A 65 -11.51 -9.07 -0.46
N GLN A 66 -11.05 -9.97 -1.33
CA GLN A 66 -11.47 -11.35 -1.26
C GLN A 66 -10.99 -11.98 0.06
N HIS A 67 -11.84 -12.78 0.70
CA HIS A 67 -11.48 -13.49 1.91
C HIS A 67 -10.34 -14.48 1.61
N PHE A 68 -9.11 -14.05 1.84
CA PHE A 68 -7.98 -14.96 1.96
C PHE A 68 -8.18 -15.71 3.27
N GLY A 69 -8.32 -17.03 3.19
CA GLY A 69 -8.58 -17.87 4.36
C GLY A 69 -7.61 -17.58 5.52
N THR A 70 -8.03 -17.91 6.74
CA THR A 70 -7.27 -17.63 7.96
C THR A 70 -5.80 -18.04 7.84
N MET A 71 -4.91 -17.05 7.76
CA MET A 71 -3.47 -17.26 7.85
C MET A 71 -3.13 -17.81 9.25
N LEU A 72 -2.41 -18.95 9.31
CA LEU A 72 -2.08 -19.64 10.57
C LEU A 72 -1.10 -18.83 11.44
N GLN A 73 -0.27 -17.96 10.84
CA GLN A 73 0.58 -17.03 11.58
C GLN A 73 -0.13 -15.69 11.78
N ARG A 74 -0.64 -15.48 13.00
CA ARG A 74 -1.20 -14.19 13.42
C ARG A 74 -0.18 -13.27 14.12
N ASN A 75 0.98 -13.80 14.50
CA ASN A 75 1.99 -13.05 15.26
C ASN A 75 3.18 -12.71 14.36
N SER A 76 3.56 -11.45 14.33
CA SER A 76 4.79 -11.01 13.65
C SER A 76 6.02 -11.56 14.37
N ASN A 77 7.11 -11.76 13.63
CA ASN A 77 8.39 -12.14 14.22
C ASN A 77 8.92 -11.02 15.14
N THR A 78 9.82 -11.37 16.06
CA THR A 78 10.37 -10.44 17.05
C THR A 78 11.09 -9.26 16.36
N GLU A 79 11.89 -9.52 15.34
CA GLU A 79 12.62 -8.48 14.61
C GLU A 79 11.69 -7.42 14.00
N ALA A 80 10.54 -7.81 13.44
CA ALA A 80 9.56 -6.86 12.91
C ALA A 80 8.93 -6.02 14.01
N LYS A 81 8.75 -6.58 15.22
CA LYS A 81 8.27 -5.82 16.38
C LYS A 81 9.31 -4.81 16.84
N ASP A 82 10.57 -5.21 16.89
CA ASP A 82 11.67 -4.35 17.31
C ASP A 82 11.84 -3.17 16.34
N LYS A 83 11.81 -3.45 15.02
CA LYS A 83 11.82 -2.40 13.99
C LYS A 83 10.62 -1.45 14.11
N ARG A 84 9.42 -1.99 14.31
CA ARG A 84 8.21 -1.17 14.50
C ARG A 84 8.35 -0.25 15.72
N ASN A 85 8.83 -0.78 16.85
CA ASN A 85 9.01 0.00 18.07
C ASN A 85 10.07 1.09 17.88
N SER A 86 11.22 0.76 17.28
CA SER A 86 12.28 1.73 17.00
C SER A 86 11.82 2.87 16.08
N LEU A 87 11.02 2.56 15.04
CA LEU A 87 10.45 3.59 14.17
C LEU A 87 9.43 4.46 14.93
N ALA A 88 8.58 3.85 15.76
CA ALA A 88 7.62 4.59 16.57
C ALA A 88 8.32 5.57 17.52
N ASP A 89 9.34 5.11 18.24
CA ASP A 89 10.12 5.95 19.16
C ASP A 89 10.79 7.12 18.42
N TYR A 90 11.34 6.86 17.23
CA TYR A 90 11.95 7.91 16.41
C TYR A 90 10.93 8.95 15.95
N PHE A 91 9.80 8.54 15.36
CA PHE A 91 8.83 9.48 14.78
C PHE A 91 7.98 10.22 15.82
N VAL A 92 7.94 9.74 17.07
CA VAL A 92 7.33 10.43 18.21
C VAL A 92 8.35 11.32 18.94
N GLY A 93 9.63 10.98 18.89
CA GLY A 93 10.73 11.71 19.51
C GLY A 93 11.49 12.62 18.54
N GLU A 94 12.72 12.25 18.21
CA GLU A 94 13.67 13.08 17.43
C GLU A 94 13.18 13.40 16.02
N GLY A 95 12.47 12.47 15.39
CA GLY A 95 11.90 12.61 14.06
C GLY A 95 10.53 13.30 14.05
N ALA A 96 10.07 13.81 15.19
CA ALA A 96 8.78 14.49 15.27
C ALA A 96 8.81 15.82 14.52
N VAL A 97 7.72 16.11 13.81
CA VAL A 97 7.56 17.31 13.00
C VAL A 97 6.41 18.15 13.55
N ASN A 98 6.57 19.48 13.49
CA ASN A 98 5.67 20.44 14.11
C ASN A 98 4.19 20.28 13.72
N TRP A 99 3.92 19.69 12.56
CA TRP A 99 2.57 19.51 12.06
C TRP A 99 1.86 18.24 12.54
N GLN A 100 2.57 17.25 13.09
CA GLN A 100 1.96 16.00 13.57
C GLN A 100 0.90 16.24 14.66
N ASN A 101 1.15 17.19 15.57
CA ASN A 101 0.22 17.54 16.65
C ASN A 101 -1.03 18.31 16.17
N ARG A 102 -1.12 18.62 14.88
CA ARG A 102 -2.30 19.27 14.30
C ARG A 102 -3.37 18.25 13.87
N MET A 103 -3.04 16.96 13.84
CA MET A 103 -3.94 15.86 13.47
C MET A 103 -4.71 15.26 14.66
N ILE A 104 -5.23 16.09 15.59
CA ILE A 104 -6.04 15.65 16.73
C ILE A 104 -7.52 15.71 16.38
#